data_AF-A0A538GZU5-F1
#
_entry.id   AF-A0A538GZU5-F1
#
_cell.length_a   1.000
_cell.length_b   1.000
_cell.length_c   1.000
_cell.angle_alpha   90.00
_cell.angle_beta   90.00
_cell.angle_gamma   90.00
#
_symmetry.space_group_name_H-M   'P 1'
#
loop_
_entity.id
_entity.type
_entity.pdbx_description
1 polymer ?
#
loop_
_entity_poly.entity_id
_entity_poly.type
_entity_poly.pdbx_seq_one_letter_code
_entity_poly.pdbx_strand_id
1 'polypeptide(L)'
;MTRKRKAGAVGVLVLACLVTAGIAAAQVSGPSSTARSLAASGCQLNSAGDKIKHVVYLQFDNTHYARDNQSVASDLEQMPHLLDFLKSNGTLFTNDHTVLISHTAGGILSTQTGLYPDRHGITVSNSYYYFPPSKIPAFSSAFKYWTDKVDDTTGTNDPLPNMVTDQKVTPAPWVPFTRAGCDFGAISLANIELENTGTGPFGDMSQAFGTGSPEWNDAVASNAAPSGTAARASALTDYVGIAIHCAQGGGICASNATNVANSRPDRLLDETGGYLGYSALYGAKYVNPAICAVPGASCQTVGGLKAVNSTAGDPVTDPFGRPGFPGFDGALAKNTLGYLAQM
;
A
#
# COMPACT_ATOMS: atom_id res chain seq x y z
N MET A 1 -52.16 -23.25 -46.16
CA MET A 1 -52.02 -24.53 -45.43
C MET A 1 -50.55 -24.64 -45.06
N THR A 2 -50.10 -24.37 -43.84
CA THR A 2 -50.23 -25.22 -42.66
C THR A 2 -50.24 -24.40 -41.36
N ARG A 3 -51.07 -24.84 -40.42
CA ARG A 3 -51.33 -24.29 -39.08
C ARG A 3 -50.23 -24.65 -38.07
N LYS A 4 -50.07 -23.84 -37.01
CA LYS A 4 -50.39 -24.20 -35.59
C LYS A 4 -50.12 -22.98 -34.69
N ARG A 5 -51.16 -22.29 -34.17
CA ARG A 5 -51.95 -22.52 -32.93
C ARG A 5 -51.36 -21.70 -31.75
N LYS A 6 -52.03 -20.63 -31.31
CA LYS A 6 -53.03 -20.53 -30.19
C LYS A 6 -52.33 -19.92 -28.97
N ALA A 7 -52.90 -19.11 -28.09
CA ALA A 7 -54.23 -18.53 -27.86
C ALA A 7 -53.99 -17.30 -26.95
N GLY A 8 -54.71 -16.18 -27.11
CA GLY A 8 -55.93 -15.87 -26.33
C GLY A 8 -55.56 -14.92 -25.16
N ALA A 9 -56.43 -14.11 -24.57
CA ALA A 9 -57.69 -13.46 -24.92
C ALA A 9 -58.02 -12.51 -23.74
N VAL A 10 -58.89 -11.52 -23.97
CA VAL A 10 -59.65 -10.72 -22.98
C VAL A 10 -58.80 -9.73 -22.15
N GLY A 11 -59.08 -8.43 -22.03
CA GLY A 11 -60.30 -7.64 -22.19
C GLY A 11 -60.74 -7.07 -20.83
N VAL A 12 -60.99 -5.75 -20.79
CA VAL A 12 -61.98 -5.05 -19.95
C VAL A 12 -61.48 -4.13 -18.78
N LEU A 13 -61.98 -2.88 -18.88
CA LEU A 13 -62.37 -1.87 -17.86
C LEU A 13 -61.39 -0.81 -17.30
N VAL A 14 -61.53 0.37 -17.92
CA VAL A 14 -61.53 1.78 -17.46
C VAL A 14 -61.72 2.04 -15.95
N LEU A 15 -60.94 2.97 -15.41
CA LEU A 15 -61.45 4.06 -14.54
C LEU A 15 -60.53 5.29 -14.62
N ALA A 16 -61.11 6.44 -14.98
CA ALA A 16 -60.48 7.75 -14.98
C ALA A 16 -60.67 8.43 -13.61
N CYS A 17 -59.67 9.18 -13.15
CA CYS A 17 -59.85 10.28 -12.19
C CYS A 17 -58.72 11.30 -12.37
N LEU A 18 -59.03 12.40 -13.06
CA LEU A 18 -58.29 13.66 -13.00
C LEU A 18 -58.73 14.41 -11.74
N VAL A 19 -57.78 14.71 -10.84
CA VAL A 19 -57.93 15.79 -9.86
C VAL A 19 -56.67 16.65 -9.92
N THR A 20 -56.86 17.84 -10.47
CA THR A 20 -55.94 18.98 -10.42
C THR A 20 -56.11 19.73 -9.10
N ALA A 21 -55.03 19.89 -8.33
CA ALA A 21 -54.78 21.05 -7.47
C ALA A 21 -53.41 20.89 -6.79
N GLY A 22 -52.52 21.89 -6.87
CA GLY A 22 -51.26 21.81 -6.14
C GLY A 22 -50.24 22.92 -6.42
N ILE A 23 -50.62 24.17 -6.14
CA ILE A 23 -49.78 25.21 -5.51
C ILE A 23 -48.52 25.66 -6.27
N ALA A 24 -48.57 26.92 -6.72
CA ALA A 24 -47.40 27.72 -7.04
C ALA A 24 -46.44 27.78 -5.84
N ALA A 25 -45.22 27.26 -5.99
CA ALA A 25 -44.12 27.52 -5.09
C ALA A 25 -43.07 28.34 -5.84
N ALA A 26 -42.79 29.51 -5.29
CA ALA A 26 -41.86 30.50 -5.79
C ALA A 26 -40.48 29.90 -6.09
N GLN A 27 -39.95 30.20 -7.27
CA GLN A 27 -38.52 30.02 -7.55
C GLN A 27 -37.75 31.05 -6.73
N VAL A 28 -37.34 30.66 -5.51
CA VAL A 28 -36.29 31.37 -4.80
C VAL A 28 -35.00 31.06 -5.55
N SER A 29 -34.57 32.01 -6.38
CA SER A 29 -33.25 32.05 -6.97
C SER A 29 -32.24 32.27 -5.85
N GLY A 30 -31.91 31.21 -5.11
CA GLY A 30 -30.76 31.21 -4.22
C GLY A 30 -29.49 31.36 -5.09
N PRO A 31 -28.49 32.13 -4.65
CA PRO A 31 -27.23 32.18 -5.38
C PRO A 31 -26.67 30.76 -5.37
N SER A 32 -26.58 30.16 -6.55
CA SER A 32 -25.87 28.90 -6.77
C SER A 32 -24.38 29.20 -6.56
N SER A 33 -23.94 29.27 -5.32
CA SER A 33 -22.53 29.26 -4.95
C SER A 33 -22.00 27.84 -5.08
N THR A 34 -22.07 27.27 -6.28
CA THR A 34 -21.02 26.34 -6.71
C THR A 34 -19.83 27.20 -7.12
N ALA A 35 -19.26 27.89 -6.13
CA ALA A 35 -17.85 28.17 -6.16
C ALA A 35 -17.22 26.79 -6.14
N ARG A 36 -16.87 26.28 -7.33
CA ARG A 36 -15.90 25.21 -7.46
C ARG A 36 -14.66 25.79 -6.79
N SER A 37 -14.50 25.49 -5.51
CA SER A 37 -13.27 25.78 -4.79
C SER A 37 -12.15 25.35 -5.72
N LEU A 38 -11.33 26.30 -6.16
CA LEU A 38 -10.06 25.96 -6.78
C LEU A 38 -9.45 24.94 -5.85
N ALA A 39 -9.24 23.71 -6.34
CA ALA A 39 -8.66 22.64 -5.54
C ALA A 39 -7.45 23.25 -4.82
N ALA A 40 -7.51 23.27 -3.49
CA ALA A 40 -6.42 23.81 -2.69
C ALA A 40 -5.15 23.08 -3.15
N SER A 41 -4.15 23.82 -3.60
CA SER A 41 -2.87 23.25 -4.00
C SER A 41 -2.17 22.74 -2.75
N GLY A 42 -2.29 21.44 -2.45
CA GLY A 42 -1.62 20.78 -1.33
C GLY A 42 -2.45 19.66 -0.69
N CYS A 43 -1.81 18.88 0.18
CA CYS A 43 -2.43 17.79 0.94
C CYS A 43 -3.57 18.29 1.86
N GLN A 44 -4.79 17.77 1.67
CA GLN A 44 -5.98 18.11 2.47
C GLN A 44 -6.67 16.86 2.99
N LEU A 45 -6.32 16.44 4.21
CA LEU A 45 -6.91 15.27 4.87
C LEU A 45 -8.39 15.45 5.28
N ASN A 46 -8.97 16.64 5.10
CA ASN A 46 -10.35 16.98 5.46
C ASN A 46 -10.73 16.55 6.89
N SER A 47 -9.76 16.62 7.81
CA SER A 47 -9.99 16.34 9.23
C SER A 47 -10.90 17.41 9.85
N ALA A 48 -11.57 17.08 10.96
CA ALA A 48 -12.44 18.03 11.65
C ALA A 48 -11.69 19.33 12.02
N GLY A 49 -12.08 20.44 11.38
CA GLY A 49 -11.44 21.74 11.54
C GLY A 49 -10.02 21.85 10.96
N ASP A 50 -9.66 20.99 10.00
CA ASP A 50 -8.39 20.98 9.28
C ASP A 50 -7.14 20.89 10.17
N LYS A 51 -7.29 20.27 11.35
CA LYS A 51 -6.25 20.20 12.38
C LYS A 51 -5.16 19.16 12.10
N ILE A 52 -5.48 18.09 11.38
CA ILE A 52 -4.52 17.04 11.03
C ILE A 52 -3.80 17.43 9.73
N LYS A 53 -2.47 17.47 9.79
CA LYS A 53 -1.60 17.75 8.64
C LYS A 53 -0.84 16.53 8.13
N HIS A 54 -0.53 15.60 9.03
CA HIS A 54 0.18 14.36 8.75
C HIS A 54 -0.52 13.22 9.48
N VAL A 55 -0.51 12.04 8.87
CA VAL A 55 -0.90 10.78 9.53
C VAL A 55 0.35 9.92 9.58
N VAL A 56 0.74 9.55 10.80
CA VAL A 56 1.84 8.61 11.04
C VAL A 56 1.24 7.31 11.51
N TYR A 57 1.51 6.24 10.76
CA TYR A 57 1.08 4.89 11.10
C TYR A 57 2.32 4.07 11.47
N LEU A 58 2.31 3.47 12.66
CA LEU A 58 3.37 2.61 13.15
C LEU A 58 2.75 1.25 13.48
N GLN A 59 3.35 0.19 12.94
CA GLN A 59 3.00 -1.18 13.27
C GLN A 59 4.24 -1.89 13.80
N PHE A 60 4.12 -2.41 15.01
CA PHE A 60 5.15 -3.22 15.64
C PHE A 60 4.77 -4.69 15.44
N ASP A 61 5.60 -5.44 14.71
CA ASP A 61 5.35 -6.87 14.52
C ASP A 61 5.48 -7.61 15.86
N ASN A 62 4.57 -8.55 16.09
CA ASN A 62 4.55 -9.44 17.25
C ASN A 62 4.67 -8.72 18.62
N THR A 63 3.99 -7.58 18.80
CA THR A 63 3.99 -6.81 20.06
C THR A 63 2.62 -6.85 20.73
N HIS A 64 2.57 -7.36 21.96
CA HIS A 64 1.34 -7.50 22.74
C HIS A 64 1.38 -6.62 24.00
N TYR A 65 0.22 -6.06 24.36
CA TYR A 65 0.05 -5.40 25.65
C TYR A 65 -0.39 -6.38 26.76
N ALA A 66 -1.23 -7.36 26.43
CA ALA A 66 -1.67 -8.35 27.40
C ALA A 66 -0.51 -9.26 27.81
N ARG A 67 -0.44 -9.62 29.09
CA ARG A 67 0.52 -10.61 29.57
C ARG A 67 -0.01 -12.01 29.29
N ASP A 68 0.71 -12.80 28.50
CA ASP A 68 0.40 -14.24 28.32
C ASP A 68 0.64 -15.04 29.60
N ASN A 69 1.66 -14.63 30.36
CA ASN A 69 1.97 -15.16 31.69
C ASN A 69 2.04 -14.01 32.68
N GLN A 70 1.24 -14.05 33.74
CA GLN A 70 1.14 -12.97 34.73
C GLN A 70 2.50 -12.57 35.34
N SER A 71 3.44 -13.53 35.45
CA SER A 71 4.78 -13.31 36.01
C SER A 71 5.78 -12.70 35.03
N VAL A 72 5.42 -12.56 33.75
CA VAL A 72 6.26 -12.01 32.69
C VAL A 72 5.63 -10.70 32.22
N ALA A 73 6.42 -9.63 32.15
CA ALA A 73 5.95 -8.37 31.58
C ALA A 73 5.58 -8.58 30.11
N SER A 74 4.51 -7.93 29.62
CA SER A 74 4.17 -7.97 28.20
C SER A 74 5.23 -7.27 27.35
N ASP A 75 5.17 -7.44 26.03
CA ASP A 75 6.12 -6.79 25.12
C ASP A 75 6.11 -5.27 25.32
N LEU A 76 4.93 -4.68 25.44
CA LEU A 76 4.80 -3.23 25.62
C LEU A 76 5.26 -2.75 27.01
N GLU A 77 5.08 -3.55 28.06
CA GLU A 77 5.64 -3.24 29.38
C GLU A 77 7.18 -3.32 29.41
N GLN A 78 7.76 -4.15 28.56
CA GLN A 78 9.21 -4.21 28.33
C GLN A 78 9.73 -3.05 27.46
N MET A 79 8.83 -2.23 26.91
CA MET A 79 9.12 -1.01 26.15
C MET A 79 8.61 0.24 26.88
N PRO A 80 9.12 0.55 28.09
CA PRO A 80 8.52 1.54 28.99
C PRO A 80 8.40 2.94 28.36
N HIS A 81 9.37 3.38 27.56
CA HIS A 81 9.30 4.67 26.88
C HIS A 81 8.14 4.75 25.88
N LEU A 82 7.84 3.67 25.15
CA LEU A 82 6.72 3.62 24.23
C LEU A 82 5.40 3.58 25.00
N LEU A 83 5.31 2.74 26.04
CA LEU A 83 4.12 2.63 26.88
C LEU A 83 3.76 3.96 27.55
N ASP A 84 4.76 4.65 28.11
CA ASP A 84 4.58 5.94 28.77
C ASP A 84 4.16 7.03 27.77
N PHE A 85 4.75 7.02 26.56
CA PHE A 85 4.35 7.93 25.48
C PHE A 85 2.88 7.74 25.10
N LEU A 86 2.45 6.49 24.87
CA LEU A 86 1.07 6.15 24.50
C LEU A 86 0.07 6.58 25.57
N LYS A 87 0.40 6.36 26.84
CA LYS A 87 -0.45 6.75 27.98
C LYS A 87 -0.51 8.26 28.20
N SER A 88 0.58 8.98 27.95
CA SER A 88 0.68 10.41 28.25
C SER A 88 0.21 11.31 27.11
N ASN A 89 0.27 10.83 25.86
CA ASN A 89 -0.01 11.64 24.66
C ASN A 89 -1.18 11.13 23.82
N GLY A 90 -1.87 10.08 24.27
CA GLY A 90 -2.94 9.46 23.49
C GLY A 90 -3.90 8.62 24.31
N THR A 91 -4.56 7.69 23.63
CA THR A 91 -5.45 6.70 24.24
C THR A 91 -4.94 5.32 23.89
N LEU A 92 -4.74 4.48 24.90
CA LEU A 92 -4.35 3.09 24.74
C LEU A 92 -5.60 2.20 24.81
N PHE A 93 -5.93 1.56 23.69
CA PHE A 93 -6.97 0.54 23.63
C PHE A 93 -6.33 -0.83 23.77
N THR A 94 -6.77 -1.60 24.77
CA THR A 94 -6.20 -2.90 25.13
C THR A 94 -7.18 -4.06 24.95
N ASN A 95 -8.40 -3.74 24.49
CA ASN A 95 -9.40 -4.73 24.13
C ASN A 95 -9.37 -4.88 22.60
N ASP A 96 -8.25 -5.40 22.11
CA ASP A 96 -8.04 -5.70 20.71
C ASP A 96 -8.28 -7.19 20.42
N HIS A 97 -8.62 -7.48 19.18
CA HIS A 97 -8.74 -8.83 18.66
C HIS A 97 -7.85 -8.93 17.43
N THR A 98 -6.94 -9.89 17.42
CA THR A 98 -6.16 -10.21 16.23
C THR A 98 -6.97 -11.08 15.25
N VAL A 99 -6.46 -11.20 14.04
CA VAL A 99 -6.97 -12.12 13.02
C VAL A 99 -6.82 -13.58 13.47
N LEU A 100 -7.66 -14.48 12.96
CA LEU A 100 -7.69 -15.88 13.41
C LEU A 100 -6.34 -16.59 13.24
N ILE A 101 -5.72 -16.44 12.06
CA ILE A 101 -4.37 -16.94 11.79
C ILE A 101 -3.41 -15.74 11.86
N SER A 102 -2.98 -15.44 13.09
CA SER A 102 -2.16 -14.27 13.41
C SER A 102 -0.69 -14.50 13.06
N HIS A 103 -0.35 -14.31 11.78
CA HIS A 103 1.02 -14.07 11.34
C HIS A 103 1.15 -12.70 10.67
N THR A 104 2.39 -12.22 10.57
CA THR A 104 2.81 -10.92 10.05
C THR A 104 1.97 -10.38 8.89
N ALA A 105 1.90 -11.07 7.74
CA ALA A 105 1.19 -10.56 6.56
C ALA A 105 -0.30 -10.31 6.84
N GLY A 106 -1.02 -11.32 7.33
CA GLY A 106 -2.43 -11.25 7.65
C GLY A 106 -2.75 -10.19 8.71
N GLY A 107 -1.90 -10.04 9.73
CA GLY A 107 -2.05 -9.00 10.75
C GLY A 107 -1.88 -7.59 10.16
N ILE A 108 -0.78 -7.36 9.45
CA ILE A 108 -0.46 -6.07 8.82
C ILE A 108 -1.51 -5.69 7.76
N LEU A 109 -1.87 -6.61 6.87
CA LEU A 109 -2.82 -6.32 5.81
C LEU A 109 -4.22 -6.05 6.36
N SER A 110 -4.60 -6.69 7.48
CA SER A 110 -5.90 -6.42 8.11
C SER A 110 -5.96 -5.06 8.78
N THR A 111 -4.87 -4.60 9.39
CA THR A 111 -4.81 -3.24 9.95
C THR A 111 -4.73 -2.17 8.87
N GLN A 112 -4.06 -2.44 7.74
CA GLN A 112 -4.02 -1.52 6.61
C GLN A 112 -5.38 -1.39 5.88
N THR A 113 -6.07 -2.51 5.66
CA THR A 113 -7.32 -2.54 4.87
C THR A 113 -8.58 -2.35 5.71
N GLY A 114 -8.52 -2.64 7.02
CA GLY A 114 -9.71 -2.79 7.86
C GLY A 114 -10.53 -4.05 7.57
N LEU A 115 -9.98 -4.98 6.79
CA LEU A 115 -10.64 -6.23 6.38
C LEU A 115 -10.01 -7.42 7.11
N TYR A 116 -10.81 -8.42 7.47
CA TYR A 116 -10.27 -9.70 7.92
C TYR A 116 -9.65 -10.49 6.74
N PRO A 117 -8.75 -11.46 7.01
CA PRO A 117 -8.06 -12.21 5.94
C PRO A 117 -8.92 -12.93 4.92
N ASP A 118 -10.13 -13.35 5.29
CA ASP A 118 -11.11 -13.93 4.37
C ASP A 118 -11.71 -12.92 3.39
N ARG A 119 -11.59 -11.63 3.69
CA ARG A 119 -12.10 -10.51 2.87
C ARG A 119 -11.04 -9.87 1.99
N HIS A 120 -9.75 -10.07 2.28
CA HIS A 120 -8.65 -9.57 1.44
C HIS A 120 -7.80 -10.66 0.77
N GLY A 121 -8.12 -11.94 1.01
CA GLY A 121 -7.55 -13.09 0.30
C GLY A 121 -6.41 -13.80 1.03
N ILE A 122 -5.77 -13.15 2.02
CA ILE A 122 -4.56 -13.66 2.69
C ILE A 122 -4.92 -14.54 3.92
N THR A 123 -5.81 -15.51 3.70
CA THR A 123 -6.44 -16.33 4.76
C THR A 123 -5.48 -17.16 5.62
N VAL A 124 -4.37 -17.62 5.05
CA VAL A 124 -3.32 -18.41 5.77
C VAL A 124 -2.12 -17.53 6.13
N SER A 125 -2.22 -16.22 5.90
CA SER A 125 -1.20 -15.23 6.20
C SER A 125 0.09 -15.40 5.37
N ASN A 126 1.27 -15.42 6.00
CA ASN A 126 2.59 -15.23 5.35
C ASN A 126 2.85 -16.02 4.05
N SER A 127 2.38 -17.25 3.96
CA SER A 127 2.56 -18.08 2.76
C SER A 127 1.55 -19.22 2.73
N TYR A 128 1.28 -19.76 1.55
CA TYR A 128 0.28 -20.78 1.36
C TYR A 128 0.57 -21.66 0.15
N TYR A 129 0.03 -22.89 0.20
CA TYR A 129 -0.12 -23.71 -1.00
C TYR A 129 -1.50 -23.48 -1.60
N TYR A 130 -1.57 -23.49 -2.93
CA TYR A 130 -2.82 -23.44 -3.68
C TYR A 130 -2.89 -24.60 -4.69
N PHE A 131 -4.09 -24.92 -5.15
CA PHE A 131 -4.35 -26.04 -6.05
C PHE A 131 -4.70 -25.54 -7.46
N PRO A 132 -3.73 -25.40 -8.37
CA PRO A 132 -3.99 -25.02 -9.76
C PRO A 132 -4.78 -26.10 -10.51
N PRO A 133 -5.24 -25.83 -11.76
CA PRO A 133 -5.96 -26.80 -12.58
C PRO A 133 -5.25 -28.15 -12.75
N SER A 134 -3.91 -28.17 -12.72
CA SER A 134 -3.09 -29.38 -12.79
C SER A 134 -3.21 -30.31 -11.57
N LYS A 135 -3.79 -29.82 -10.47
CA LYS A 135 -3.95 -30.52 -9.17
C LYS A 135 -2.64 -30.89 -8.47
N ILE A 136 -1.50 -30.43 -8.98
CA ILE A 136 -0.22 -30.49 -8.26
C ILE A 136 -0.14 -29.21 -7.42
N PRO A 137 -0.02 -29.30 -6.08
CA PRO A 137 0.07 -28.12 -5.22
C PRO A 137 1.20 -27.19 -5.67
N ALA A 138 0.89 -25.90 -5.75
CA ALA A 138 1.85 -24.85 -6.01
C ALA A 138 1.97 -23.95 -4.77
N PHE A 139 3.11 -23.29 -4.60
CA PHE A 139 3.41 -22.44 -3.46
C PHE A 139 3.28 -20.96 -3.83
N SER A 140 2.85 -20.12 -2.90
CA SER A 140 2.87 -18.66 -3.00
C SER A 140 3.23 -18.04 -1.65
N SER A 141 3.92 -16.90 -1.70
CA SER A 141 4.10 -15.99 -0.57
C SER A 141 2.96 -14.96 -0.54
N ALA A 142 2.58 -14.48 0.64
CA ALA A 142 1.69 -13.32 0.74
C ALA A 142 2.43 -11.98 0.55
N PHE A 143 3.74 -11.95 0.77
CA PHE A 143 4.59 -10.77 0.61
C PHE A 143 4.95 -10.56 -0.87
N LYS A 144 4.12 -9.76 -1.54
CA LYS A 144 4.23 -9.36 -2.95
C LYS A 144 3.66 -7.96 -3.08
N TYR A 145 3.99 -7.23 -4.14
CA TYR A 145 3.35 -5.92 -4.33
C TYR A 145 1.81 -6.03 -4.42
N TRP A 146 1.09 -4.97 -4.03
CA TRP A 146 -0.37 -4.96 -3.85
C TRP A 146 -1.17 -5.55 -5.01
N THR A 147 -0.71 -5.32 -6.24
CA THR A 147 -1.40 -5.76 -7.47
C THR A 147 -0.91 -7.09 -8.02
N ASP A 148 0.06 -7.72 -7.38
CA ASP A 148 0.66 -8.95 -7.88
C ASP A 148 -0.28 -10.14 -7.72
N LYS A 149 -0.01 -11.17 -8.51
CA LYS A 149 -0.85 -12.36 -8.61
C LYS A 149 -0.48 -13.41 -7.58
N VAL A 150 -1.42 -14.33 -7.35
CA VAL A 150 -1.14 -15.58 -6.66
C VAL A 150 -0.02 -16.36 -7.36
N ASP A 151 -0.09 -16.53 -8.68
CA ASP A 151 1.03 -16.99 -9.50
C ASP A 151 1.76 -15.80 -10.15
N ASP A 152 2.74 -15.26 -9.42
CA ASP A 152 3.64 -14.19 -9.85
C ASP A 152 4.79 -14.68 -10.76
N THR A 153 4.96 -16.00 -10.86
CA THR A 153 6.01 -16.59 -11.71
C THR A 153 5.55 -16.72 -13.15
N THR A 154 4.35 -17.24 -13.38
CA THR A 154 3.84 -17.46 -14.76
C THR A 154 2.44 -16.88 -15.01
N GLY A 155 1.69 -16.55 -13.95
CA GLY A 155 0.29 -16.14 -14.02
C GLY A 155 -0.66 -17.17 -14.65
N THR A 156 -0.19 -18.39 -14.90
CA THR A 156 -0.94 -19.44 -15.61
C THR A 156 -1.58 -20.42 -14.62
N ASN A 157 -0.91 -20.68 -13.50
CA ASN A 157 -1.43 -21.58 -12.47
C ASN A 157 -2.56 -20.93 -11.67
N ASP A 158 -2.44 -19.64 -11.38
CA ASP A 158 -3.50 -18.82 -10.78
C ASP A 158 -3.35 -17.34 -11.20
N PRO A 159 -4.20 -16.84 -12.11
CA PRO A 159 -4.09 -15.47 -12.60
C PRO A 159 -4.71 -14.42 -11.66
N LEU A 160 -5.33 -14.83 -10.55
CA LEU A 160 -6.03 -13.92 -9.66
C LEU A 160 -5.06 -13.06 -8.84
N PRO A 161 -5.48 -11.86 -8.40
CA PRO A 161 -4.71 -11.06 -7.45
C PRO A 161 -4.41 -11.81 -6.16
N ASN A 162 -3.22 -11.60 -5.62
CA ASN A 162 -2.85 -12.07 -4.28
C ASN A 162 -3.69 -11.35 -3.21
N MET A 163 -3.86 -10.04 -3.35
CA MET A 163 -4.81 -9.24 -2.58
C MET A 163 -6.16 -9.19 -3.30
N VAL A 164 -7.13 -9.98 -2.86
CA VAL A 164 -8.42 -10.13 -3.56
C VAL A 164 -9.64 -9.84 -2.69
N THR A 165 -10.52 -8.98 -3.18
CA THR A 165 -11.87 -8.71 -2.65
C THR A 165 -12.86 -8.79 -3.83
N ASP A 166 -13.92 -9.60 -3.71
CA ASP A 166 -14.93 -9.78 -4.78
C ASP A 166 -14.33 -10.02 -6.18
N GLN A 167 -13.32 -10.91 -6.25
CA GLN A 167 -12.56 -11.27 -7.46
C GLN A 167 -11.77 -10.14 -8.14
N LYS A 168 -11.59 -9.00 -7.47
CA LYS A 168 -10.77 -7.87 -7.91
C LYS A 168 -9.62 -7.60 -6.95
N VAL A 169 -8.65 -6.80 -7.37
CA VAL A 169 -7.62 -6.30 -6.44
C VAL A 169 -8.31 -5.56 -5.29
N THR A 170 -7.97 -5.92 -4.06
CA THR A 170 -8.44 -5.23 -2.86
C THR A 170 -8.10 -3.73 -2.93
N PRO A 171 -9.00 -2.79 -2.58
CA PRO A 171 -8.69 -1.36 -2.61
C PRO A 171 -7.45 -1.02 -1.80
N ALA A 172 -6.57 -0.18 -2.36
CA ALA A 172 -5.28 0.10 -1.75
C ALA A 172 -5.38 1.18 -0.66
N PRO A 173 -4.67 1.03 0.48
CA PRO A 173 -4.85 1.90 1.64
C PRO A 173 -4.32 3.32 1.44
N TRP A 174 -3.43 3.54 0.46
CA TRP A 174 -2.89 4.88 0.17
C TRP A 174 -3.81 5.74 -0.70
N VAL A 175 -4.77 5.14 -1.41
CA VAL A 175 -5.63 5.83 -2.39
C VAL A 175 -6.39 7.03 -1.81
N PRO A 176 -7.00 6.96 -0.62
CA PRO A 176 -7.67 8.13 -0.03
C PRO A 176 -6.72 9.31 0.19
N PHE A 177 -5.46 9.04 0.55
CA PHE A 177 -4.44 10.06 0.80
C PHE A 177 -3.95 10.69 -0.50
N THR A 178 -3.62 9.87 -1.50
CA THR A 178 -3.13 10.39 -2.78
C THR A 178 -4.21 11.18 -3.53
N ARG A 179 -5.47 10.76 -3.46
CA ARG A 179 -6.63 11.54 -3.95
C ARG A 179 -6.83 12.86 -3.19
N ALA A 180 -6.51 12.89 -1.90
CA ALA A 180 -6.55 14.10 -1.08
C ALA A 180 -5.35 15.04 -1.34
N GLY A 181 -4.49 14.73 -2.30
CA GLY A 181 -3.31 15.54 -2.61
C GLY A 181 -2.13 15.31 -1.67
N CYS A 182 -2.11 14.19 -0.92
CA CYS A 182 -1.06 13.83 0.02
C CYS A 182 -0.20 12.70 -0.54
N ASP A 183 1.13 12.85 -0.46
CA ASP A 183 2.03 11.72 -0.67
C ASP A 183 1.87 10.71 0.46
N PHE A 184 2.01 9.42 0.15
CA PHE A 184 1.97 8.32 1.11
C PHE A 184 3.31 7.58 1.06
N GLY A 185 4.15 7.80 2.07
CA GLY A 185 5.41 7.10 2.25
C GLY A 185 5.25 5.85 3.11
N ALA A 186 5.95 4.78 2.76
CA ALA A 186 5.96 3.54 3.52
C ALA A 186 7.37 2.94 3.57
N ILE A 187 7.66 2.28 4.69
CA ILE A 187 8.84 1.42 4.86
C ILE A 187 8.48 0.17 5.65
N SER A 188 8.87 -0.99 5.12
CA SER A 188 8.72 -2.31 5.72
C SER A 188 7.27 -2.67 6.13
N LEU A 189 6.27 -2.20 5.39
CA LEU A 189 4.89 -2.61 5.54
C LEU A 189 4.51 -3.66 4.49
N ALA A 190 3.55 -4.53 4.81
CA ALA A 190 3.18 -5.61 3.91
C ALA A 190 2.51 -5.05 2.64
N ASN A 191 3.03 -5.42 1.47
CA ASN A 191 2.47 -5.25 0.13
C ASN A 191 2.23 -3.80 -0.36
N ILE A 192 2.48 -2.76 0.46
CA ILE A 192 2.44 -1.36 0.01
C ILE A 192 3.68 -1.05 -0.83
N GLU A 193 4.83 -1.56 -0.39
CA GLU A 193 6.10 -1.49 -1.07
C GLU A 193 6.32 -2.75 -1.93
N LEU A 194 7.33 -2.73 -2.81
CA LEU A 194 7.81 -3.97 -3.41
C LEU A 194 8.38 -4.85 -2.29
N GLU A 195 8.11 -6.14 -2.33
CA GLU A 195 8.41 -7.12 -1.28
C GLU A 195 9.50 -8.10 -1.70
N ASN A 196 9.73 -8.23 -3.00
CA ASN A 196 10.69 -9.16 -3.55
C ASN A 196 11.37 -8.62 -4.82
N THR A 197 12.43 -9.32 -5.25
CA THR A 197 13.21 -8.99 -6.45
C THR A 197 12.80 -9.85 -7.64
N GLY A 198 11.54 -10.29 -7.69
CA GLY A 198 11.00 -11.20 -8.69
C GLY A 198 11.08 -10.62 -10.09
N THR A 199 11.70 -11.37 -11.00
CA THR A 199 11.96 -10.96 -12.40
C THR A 199 11.18 -11.79 -13.42
N GLY A 200 10.33 -12.72 -12.96
CA GLY A 200 9.36 -13.39 -13.81
C GLY A 200 8.31 -12.40 -14.37
N PRO A 201 7.51 -12.79 -15.38
CA PRO A 201 6.51 -11.94 -16.02
C PRO A 201 5.59 -11.15 -15.07
N PHE A 202 5.28 -11.69 -13.88
CA PHE A 202 4.39 -11.07 -12.90
C PHE A 202 5.06 -10.80 -11.54
N GLY A 203 6.39 -10.84 -11.46
CA GLY A 203 7.10 -10.45 -10.25
C GLY A 203 7.21 -8.93 -10.12
N ASP A 204 7.35 -8.46 -8.89
CA ASP A 204 7.47 -7.06 -8.50
C ASP A 204 8.32 -6.21 -9.46
N MET A 205 9.54 -6.66 -9.80
CA MET A 205 10.44 -5.88 -10.66
C MET A 205 9.92 -5.74 -12.08
N SER A 206 9.29 -6.79 -12.62
CA SER A 206 8.70 -6.77 -13.94
C SER A 206 7.47 -5.87 -13.99
N GLN A 207 6.64 -5.90 -12.95
CA GLN A 207 5.42 -5.11 -12.89
C GLN A 207 5.70 -3.61 -12.65
N ALA A 208 6.63 -3.29 -11.76
CA ALA A 208 6.98 -1.91 -11.42
C ALA A 208 7.85 -1.22 -12.49
N PHE A 209 8.87 -1.91 -13.01
CA PHE A 209 9.88 -1.30 -13.89
C PHE A 209 9.83 -1.77 -15.34
N GLY A 210 9.25 -2.95 -15.60
CA GLY A 210 9.20 -3.58 -16.92
C GLY A 210 10.40 -4.47 -17.21
N THR A 211 10.15 -5.60 -17.88
CA THR A 211 11.21 -6.56 -18.27
C THR A 211 12.27 -5.89 -19.15
N GLY A 212 13.54 -6.12 -18.80
CA GLY A 212 14.69 -5.57 -19.52
C GLY A 212 15.04 -4.12 -19.17
N SER A 213 14.31 -3.49 -18.25
CA SER A 213 14.72 -2.20 -17.69
C SER A 213 16.06 -2.32 -16.94
N PRO A 214 16.78 -1.21 -16.69
CA PRO A 214 17.98 -1.24 -15.85
C PRO A 214 17.75 -1.89 -14.49
N GLU A 215 16.64 -1.58 -13.82
CA GLU A 215 16.29 -2.12 -12.50
C GLU A 215 16.00 -3.62 -12.56
N TRP A 216 15.29 -4.05 -13.60
CA TRP A 216 15.01 -5.45 -13.81
C TRP A 216 16.30 -6.24 -14.07
N ASN A 217 17.22 -5.70 -14.89
CA ASN A 217 18.52 -6.32 -15.16
C ASN A 217 19.40 -6.36 -13.90
N ASP A 218 19.39 -5.31 -13.10
CA ASP A 218 20.06 -5.28 -11.79
C ASP A 218 19.52 -6.40 -10.89
N ALA A 219 18.19 -6.58 -10.83
CA ALA A 219 17.56 -7.65 -10.08
C ALA A 219 17.90 -9.04 -10.62
N VAL A 220 17.99 -9.24 -11.94
CA VAL A 220 18.45 -10.50 -12.53
C VAL A 220 19.87 -10.82 -12.09
N ALA A 221 20.79 -9.86 -12.19
CA ALA A 221 22.18 -10.03 -11.77
C ALA A 221 22.27 -10.33 -10.26
N SER A 222 21.52 -9.58 -9.45
CA SER A 222 21.42 -9.81 -7.99
C SER A 222 20.86 -11.19 -7.69
N ASN A 223 19.84 -11.66 -8.41
CA ASN A 223 19.22 -12.99 -8.20
C ASN A 223 20.15 -14.15 -8.58
N ALA A 224 21.03 -13.96 -9.55
CA ALA A 224 22.01 -14.95 -9.96
C ALA A 224 23.25 -15.02 -9.03
N ALA A 225 23.48 -13.99 -8.21
CA ALA A 225 24.63 -13.94 -7.32
C ALA A 225 24.51 -14.93 -6.14
N PRO A 226 25.64 -15.43 -5.58
CA PRO A 226 25.61 -16.36 -4.46
C PRO A 226 24.93 -15.78 -3.21
N SER A 227 24.19 -16.61 -2.49
CA SER A 227 23.57 -16.23 -1.21
C SER A 227 24.61 -15.70 -0.20
N GLY A 228 24.23 -14.71 0.60
CA GLY A 228 25.11 -14.12 1.60
C GLY A 228 26.22 -13.20 1.04
N THR A 229 26.05 -12.67 -0.18
CA THR A 229 26.99 -11.71 -0.79
C THR A 229 26.36 -10.34 -1.00
N ALA A 230 27.20 -9.29 -1.05
CA ALA A 230 26.76 -7.94 -1.38
C ALA A 230 26.07 -7.85 -2.75
N ALA A 231 26.56 -8.62 -3.74
CA ALA A 231 25.93 -8.69 -5.05
C ALA A 231 24.51 -9.25 -4.96
N ARG A 232 24.29 -10.29 -4.13
CA ARG A 232 22.96 -10.89 -3.93
C ARG A 232 21.99 -9.98 -3.19
N ALA A 233 22.49 -9.16 -2.25
CA ALA A 233 21.69 -8.22 -1.47
C ALA A 233 21.33 -6.92 -2.21
N SER A 234 22.03 -6.61 -3.30
CA SER A 234 21.95 -5.31 -3.97
C SER A 234 20.55 -4.92 -4.42
N ALA A 235 19.81 -5.81 -5.09
CA ALA A 235 18.47 -5.49 -5.57
C ALA A 235 17.44 -5.39 -4.43
N LEU A 236 17.58 -6.21 -3.37
CA LEU A 236 16.75 -6.09 -2.17
C LEU A 236 16.93 -4.70 -1.55
N THR A 237 18.18 -4.27 -1.38
CA THR A 237 18.53 -2.98 -0.77
C THR A 237 18.01 -1.80 -1.58
N ASP A 238 18.06 -1.91 -2.91
CA ASP A 238 17.74 -0.82 -3.82
C ASP A 238 16.24 -0.66 -4.08
N TYR A 239 15.48 -1.76 -4.15
CA TYR A 239 14.14 -1.77 -4.75
C TYR A 239 13.01 -2.19 -3.80
N VAL A 240 13.33 -2.93 -2.73
CA VAL A 240 12.32 -3.54 -1.84
C VAL A 240 12.12 -2.72 -0.57
N GLY A 241 10.93 -2.82 0.02
CA GLY A 241 10.63 -2.43 1.39
C GLY A 241 10.55 -0.93 1.64
N ILE A 242 10.64 -0.08 0.61
CA ILE A 242 10.48 1.38 0.73
C ILE A 242 9.71 1.88 -0.49
N ALA A 243 8.68 2.70 -0.31
CA ALA A 243 7.99 3.36 -1.41
C ALA A 243 7.41 4.72 -1.02
N ILE A 244 7.18 5.57 -2.02
CA ILE A 244 6.30 6.75 -1.89
C ILE A 244 5.29 6.71 -3.02
N HIS A 245 4.00 6.56 -2.68
CA HIS A 245 2.88 6.72 -3.59
C HIS A 245 2.51 8.19 -3.64
N CYS A 246 2.62 8.83 -4.79
CA CYS A 246 2.53 10.27 -4.88
C CYS A 246 1.09 10.77 -5.05
N ALA A 247 0.86 11.94 -4.48
CA ALA A 247 -0.38 12.69 -4.56
C ALA A 247 -0.88 12.89 -5.99
N GLN A 248 -2.18 13.11 -6.12
CA GLN A 248 -2.77 13.66 -7.33
C GLN A 248 -2.08 15.00 -7.66
N GLY A 249 -1.61 15.13 -8.90
CA GLY A 249 -0.76 16.27 -9.30
C GLY A 249 0.74 16.00 -9.19
N GLY A 250 1.13 14.82 -8.74
CA GLY A 250 2.49 14.26 -8.88
C GLY A 250 3.36 14.34 -7.63
N GLY A 251 3.05 15.21 -6.67
CA GLY A 251 3.73 15.28 -5.36
C GLY A 251 5.26 15.29 -5.47
N ILE A 252 5.94 14.57 -4.57
CA ILE A 252 7.39 14.42 -4.61
C ILE A 252 7.88 13.74 -5.91
N CYS A 253 7.08 12.86 -6.53
CA CYS A 253 7.43 12.20 -7.79
C CYS A 253 7.60 13.20 -8.96
N ALA A 254 6.89 14.33 -8.92
CA ALA A 254 6.93 15.36 -9.96
C ALA A 254 7.72 16.61 -9.54
N SER A 255 8.36 16.62 -8.36
CA SER A 255 8.97 17.83 -7.81
C SER A 255 10.20 18.33 -8.58
N ASN A 256 10.87 17.45 -9.33
CA ASN A 256 12.01 17.79 -10.17
C ASN A 256 12.21 16.74 -11.28
N ALA A 257 13.07 17.06 -12.27
CA ALA A 257 13.30 16.19 -13.43
C ALA A 257 13.86 14.80 -13.06
N THR A 258 14.69 14.70 -12.03
CA THR A 258 15.24 13.42 -11.55
C THR A 258 14.13 12.54 -10.98
N ASN A 259 13.26 13.11 -10.15
CA ASN A 259 12.14 12.37 -9.57
C ASN A 259 11.15 11.94 -10.65
N VAL A 260 10.87 12.79 -11.65
CA VAL A 260 10.02 12.44 -12.79
C VAL A 260 10.59 11.23 -13.55
N ALA A 261 11.89 11.24 -13.86
CA ALA A 261 12.56 10.14 -14.55
C ALA A 261 12.59 8.83 -13.73
N ASN A 262 12.68 8.95 -12.41
CA ASN A 262 12.77 7.81 -11.50
C ASN A 262 11.40 7.26 -11.09
N SER A 263 10.35 8.05 -11.19
CA SER A 263 8.99 7.63 -10.87
C SER A 263 8.45 6.59 -11.86
N ARG A 264 7.58 5.72 -11.38
CA ARG A 264 6.85 4.73 -12.19
C ARG A 264 5.35 4.93 -12.03
N PRO A 265 4.53 4.58 -13.02
CA PRO A 265 3.07 4.62 -12.84
C PRO A 265 2.65 3.77 -11.64
N ASP A 266 1.91 4.36 -10.71
CA ASP A 266 1.30 3.65 -9.58
C ASP A 266 -0.04 3.07 -10.06
N ARG A 267 -0.04 1.78 -10.41
CA ARG A 267 -1.15 1.16 -11.15
C ARG A 267 -2.09 0.44 -10.20
N LEU A 268 -3.32 0.92 -10.11
CA LEU A 268 -4.41 0.21 -9.44
C LEU A 268 -5.61 0.10 -10.39
N LEU A 269 -5.59 -0.92 -11.24
CA LEU A 269 -6.53 -1.05 -12.37
C LEU A 269 -7.99 -1.28 -11.91
N ASP A 270 -8.17 -1.94 -10.77
CA ASP A 270 -9.49 -2.24 -10.20
C ASP A 270 -9.98 -1.18 -9.20
N GLU A 271 -9.22 -0.12 -8.96
CA GLU A 271 -9.54 0.89 -7.95
C GLU A 271 -10.84 1.62 -8.31
N THR A 272 -11.75 1.69 -7.33
CA THR A 272 -13.09 2.26 -7.56
C THR A 272 -12.97 3.75 -7.86
N GLY A 273 -13.56 4.21 -8.97
CA GLY A 273 -13.42 5.59 -9.44
C GLY A 273 -12.16 5.86 -10.27
N GLY A 274 -11.32 4.84 -10.49
CA GLY A 274 -10.11 4.91 -11.30
C GLY A 274 -8.90 5.48 -10.55
N TYR A 275 -7.70 5.15 -11.05
CA TYR A 275 -6.43 5.55 -10.46
C TYR A 275 -5.34 5.78 -11.54
N LEU A 276 -5.75 6.30 -12.70
CA LEU A 276 -4.83 6.61 -13.79
C LEU A 276 -4.13 7.95 -13.54
N GLY A 277 -2.85 8.04 -13.92
CA GLY A 277 -2.05 9.26 -13.82
C GLY A 277 -1.35 9.48 -12.46
N TYR A 278 -1.46 8.52 -11.55
CA TYR A 278 -0.68 8.48 -10.32
C TYR A 278 0.70 7.85 -10.58
N SER A 279 1.68 8.26 -9.79
CA SER A 279 3.05 7.78 -9.86
C SER A 279 3.55 7.40 -8.48
N ALA A 280 4.55 6.53 -8.43
CA ALA A 280 5.26 6.18 -7.21
C ALA A 280 6.77 6.17 -7.43
N LEU A 281 7.51 6.34 -6.34
CA LEU A 281 8.94 6.02 -6.26
C LEU A 281 9.07 4.71 -5.50
N TYR A 282 9.65 3.69 -6.12
CA TYR A 282 9.87 2.39 -5.51
C TYR A 282 11.33 2.20 -5.14
N GLY A 283 11.56 1.73 -3.92
CA GLY A 283 12.87 1.38 -3.41
C GLY A 283 13.72 2.58 -2.98
N ALA A 284 14.66 2.30 -2.09
CA ALA A 284 15.60 3.30 -1.57
C ALA A 284 16.42 3.96 -2.69
N LYS A 285 16.70 3.25 -3.79
CA LYS A 285 17.43 3.79 -4.94
C LYS A 285 16.80 5.06 -5.49
N TYR A 286 15.48 5.16 -5.46
CA TYR A 286 14.73 6.31 -5.96
C TYR A 286 14.11 7.17 -4.87
N VAL A 287 13.76 6.57 -3.73
CA VAL A 287 13.21 7.30 -2.59
C VAL A 287 14.28 8.13 -1.88
N ASN A 288 15.45 7.57 -1.58
CA ASN A 288 16.51 8.28 -0.85
C ASN A 288 16.92 9.60 -1.53
N PRO A 289 17.28 9.64 -2.83
CA PRO A 289 17.64 10.91 -3.46
C PRO A 289 16.49 11.92 -3.48
N ALA A 290 15.23 11.46 -3.54
CA ALA A 290 14.07 12.35 -3.55
C ALA A 290 13.87 13.03 -2.18
N ILE A 291 13.83 12.26 -1.09
CA ILE A 291 13.63 12.81 0.26
C ILE A 291 14.87 13.55 0.77
N CYS A 292 16.08 13.08 0.43
CA CYS A 292 17.33 13.75 0.81
C CYS A 292 17.59 15.05 0.05
N ALA A 293 16.83 15.34 -1.02
CA ALA A 293 16.86 16.62 -1.71
C ALA A 293 15.95 17.68 -1.03
N VAL A 294 15.07 17.26 -0.12
CA VAL A 294 14.21 18.18 0.64
C VAL A 294 15.08 18.99 1.62
N PRO A 295 14.94 20.33 1.66
CA PRO A 295 15.70 21.15 2.61
C PRO A 295 15.48 20.72 4.06
N GLY A 296 16.57 20.52 4.80
CA GLY A 296 16.52 20.08 6.20
C GLY A 296 16.45 18.56 6.38
N ALA A 297 16.45 17.77 5.30
CA ALA A 297 16.46 16.32 5.41
C ALA A 297 17.71 15.79 6.13
N SER A 298 17.52 14.83 7.03
CA SER A 298 18.60 14.15 7.74
C SER A 298 19.14 13.00 6.90
N CYS A 299 20.13 13.31 6.07
CA CYS A 299 20.76 12.35 5.18
C CYS A 299 22.29 12.49 5.12
N GLN A 300 22.93 11.42 4.71
CA GLN A 300 24.35 11.36 4.41
C GLN A 300 24.60 10.85 2.99
N THR A 301 25.86 10.90 2.55
CA THR A 301 26.31 10.27 1.30
C THR A 301 27.34 9.22 1.64
N VAL A 302 27.05 7.96 1.31
CA VAL A 302 27.89 6.80 1.59
C VAL A 302 28.15 6.09 0.27
N GLY A 303 29.43 5.91 -0.10
CA GLY A 303 29.78 5.29 -1.38
C GLY A 303 29.22 6.01 -2.62
N GLY A 304 28.99 7.32 -2.53
CA GLY A 304 28.38 8.12 -3.59
C GLY A 304 26.85 8.03 -3.68
N LEU A 305 26.20 7.23 -2.84
CA LEU A 305 24.74 7.07 -2.77
C LEU A 305 24.16 7.85 -1.60
N LYS A 306 22.91 8.33 -1.74
CA LYS A 306 22.19 8.97 -0.64
C LYS A 306 21.70 7.92 0.36
N ALA A 307 21.95 8.18 1.64
CA ALA A 307 21.50 7.38 2.76
C ALA A 307 20.67 8.25 3.70
N VAL A 308 19.46 7.81 4.03
CA VAL A 308 18.69 8.40 5.13
C VAL A 308 19.38 8.07 6.45
N ASN A 309 19.43 9.02 7.37
CA ASN A 309 19.92 8.75 8.71
C ASN A 309 18.82 8.10 9.56
N SER A 310 19.18 7.06 10.30
CA SER A 310 18.38 6.52 11.39
C SER A 310 18.16 7.57 12.48
N THR A 311 17.26 7.30 13.43
CA THR A 311 17.06 8.17 14.60
C THR A 311 18.29 8.25 15.52
N ALA A 312 19.28 7.37 15.34
CA ALA A 312 20.57 7.43 16.02
C ALA A 312 21.59 8.35 15.30
N GLY A 313 21.26 8.87 14.12
CA GLY A 313 22.15 9.69 13.30
C GLY A 313 23.07 8.91 12.35
N ASP A 314 23.09 7.58 12.43
CA ASP A 314 23.85 6.71 11.53
C ASP A 314 23.11 6.52 10.19
N PRO A 315 23.82 6.41 9.05
CA PRO A 315 23.20 6.13 7.77
C PRO A 315 22.56 4.74 7.77
N VAL A 316 21.35 4.62 7.23
CA VAL A 316 20.69 3.31 7.06
C VAL A 316 21.30 2.58 5.86
N THR A 317 21.88 1.42 6.12
CA THR A 317 22.50 0.55 5.12
C THR A 317 22.06 -0.90 5.30
N ASP A 318 22.24 -1.71 4.26
CA ASP A 318 22.22 -3.16 4.36
C ASP A 318 23.42 -3.71 5.17
N PRO A 319 23.47 -5.03 5.46
CA PRO A 319 24.59 -5.66 6.16
C PRO A 319 25.95 -5.56 5.46
N PHE A 320 25.99 -5.16 4.18
CA PHE A 320 27.21 -4.97 3.39
C PHE A 320 27.61 -3.49 3.26
N GLY A 321 26.91 -2.59 3.95
CA GLY A 321 27.20 -1.15 3.97
C GLY A 321 26.66 -0.39 2.76
N ARG A 322 25.77 -1.00 1.96
CA ARG A 322 25.08 -0.32 0.86
C ARG A 322 23.92 0.51 1.40
N PRO A 323 23.84 1.82 1.10
CA PRO A 323 22.67 2.63 1.47
C PRO A 323 21.37 2.10 0.88
N GLY A 324 20.35 1.98 1.72
CA GLY A 324 19.02 1.64 1.25
C GLY A 324 18.15 0.91 2.27
N PHE A 325 17.32 0.00 1.79
CA PHE A 325 16.52 -0.87 2.64
C PHE A 325 17.44 -1.83 3.40
N PRO A 326 17.41 -1.86 4.75
CA PRO A 326 18.34 -2.66 5.54
C PRO A 326 18.01 -4.17 5.54
N GLY A 327 17.00 -4.60 4.77
CA GLY A 327 16.38 -5.91 4.88
C GLY A 327 15.32 -5.95 5.99
N PHE A 328 14.45 -6.96 5.97
CA PHE A 328 13.34 -7.08 6.93
C PHE A 328 13.84 -7.24 8.38
N ASP A 329 14.88 -8.05 8.62
CA ASP A 329 15.52 -8.15 9.95
C ASP A 329 16.25 -6.86 10.36
N GLY A 330 16.61 -6.03 9.38
CA GLY A 330 17.23 -4.72 9.56
C GLY A 330 16.22 -3.58 9.72
N ALA A 331 14.92 -3.84 9.57
CA ALA A 331 13.83 -2.86 9.71
C ALA A 331 13.55 -2.50 11.19
N LEU A 332 14.60 -2.34 11.96
CA LEU A 332 14.57 -1.89 13.35
C LEU A 332 13.90 -0.51 13.44
N ALA A 333 13.22 -0.24 14.56
CA ALA A 333 12.55 1.03 14.81
C ALA A 333 13.44 2.25 14.53
N LYS A 334 14.73 2.21 14.86
CA LYS A 334 15.65 3.33 14.58
C LYS A 334 15.80 3.64 13.09
N ASN A 335 15.76 2.62 12.24
CA ASN A 335 15.94 2.75 10.80
C ASN A 335 14.61 3.18 10.16
N THR A 336 13.52 2.49 10.48
CA THR A 336 12.20 2.80 9.92
C THR A 336 11.70 4.18 10.35
N LEU A 337 11.84 4.55 11.63
CA LEU A 337 11.49 5.90 12.10
C LEU A 337 12.38 6.98 11.49
N GLY A 338 13.62 6.66 11.09
CA GLY A 338 14.47 7.57 10.33
C GLY A 338 13.85 7.92 8.99
N TYR A 339 13.40 6.91 8.23
CA TYR A 339 12.68 7.08 6.97
C TYR A 339 11.34 7.79 7.15
N LEU A 340 10.50 7.35 8.10
CA LEU A 340 9.22 8.01 8.38
C LEU A 340 9.37 9.49 8.72
N ALA A 341 10.48 9.90 9.36
CA ALA A 341 10.72 11.31 9.67
C ALA A 341 11.10 12.16 8.44
N GLN A 342 11.52 11.55 7.32
CA GLN A 342 11.90 12.24 6.09
C GLN A 342 10.82 12.22 4.99
N MET A 343 9.81 11.36 5.13
CA MET A 343 8.67 11.22 4.22
C MET A 343 7.50 12.09 4.68
#